data_AF-A0A376E6Y7-F1
#
_entry.id   AF-A0A376E6Y7-F1
#
_cell.length_a   1.000
_cell.length_b   1.000
_cell.length_c   1.000
_cell.angle_alpha   90.00
_cell.angle_beta   90.00
_cell.angle_gamma   90.00
#
_symmetry.space_group_name_H-M   'P 1'
#
loop_
_entity.id
_entity.type
_entity.pdbx_description
1 polymer ?
#
loop_
_entity_poly.entity_id
_entity_poly.type
_entity_poly.pdbx_seq_one_letter_code
_entity_poly.pdbx_strand_id
1 'polypeptide(L)' 'MSIYPNPASDFIQIETLESIKEVNIYAVSGEKVLTANTARINIQALKTGIYMVEIKTSEEYDGS' A
#
# COMPACT_ATOMS: atom_id res chain seq x y z
N MET A 1 7.83 -9.63 -0.59
CA MET A 1 6.93 -8.46 -0.53
C MET A 1 7.47 -7.49 0.48
N SER A 2 7.66 -6.24 0.09
CA SER A 2 8.27 -5.18 0.92
C SER A 2 7.57 -3.85 0.68
N ILE A 3 7.58 -2.97 1.68
CA ILE A 3 7.06 -1.59 1.58
C ILE A 3 8.13 -0.63 2.09
N TYR A 4 8.48 0.40 1.30
CA TYR A 4 9.53 1.35 1.65
C TYR A 4 9.31 2.74 1.01
N PRO A 5 9.93 3.81 1.54
CA PRO A 5 10.59 3.84 2.85
C PRO A 5 9.57 3.67 3.99
N ASN A 6 10.05 3.28 5.16
CA ASN A 6 9.31 3.33 6.41
C ASN A 6 10.30 3.72 7.52
N PRO A 7 10.22 4.94 8.10
CA PRO A 7 9.20 5.99 7.91
C PRO A 7 9.16 6.63 6.51
N ALA A 8 8.03 7.23 6.11
CA ALA A 8 7.84 7.89 4.81
C ALA A 8 7.15 9.26 4.93
N SER A 9 7.46 10.17 4.01
CA SER A 9 6.88 11.52 3.92
C SER A 9 6.22 11.82 2.57
N ASP A 10 6.81 11.35 1.46
CA ASP A 10 6.36 11.73 0.12
C ASP A 10 5.51 10.64 -0.55
N PHE A 11 6.04 9.44 -0.59
CA PHE A 11 5.42 8.27 -1.19
C PHE A 11 5.84 7.01 -0.44
N ILE A 12 5.05 5.96 -0.59
CA ILE A 12 5.49 4.58 -0.35
C ILE A 12 5.58 3.83 -1.68
N GLN A 13 6.53 2.93 -1.74
CA GLN A 13 6.74 1.98 -2.83
C GLN A 13 6.47 0.58 -2.28
N ILE A 14 5.66 -0.17 -3.02
CA ILE A 14 5.39 -1.58 -2.77
C ILE A 14 6.24 -2.39 -3.76
N GLU A 15 6.96 -3.36 -3.25
CA GLU A 15 7.73 -4.32 -4.03
C GLU A 15 7.14 -5.71 -3.83
N THR A 16 6.58 -6.26 -4.90
CA THR A 16 5.99 -7.59 -4.93
C THR A 16 6.16 -8.20 -6.32
N LEU A 17 6.18 -9.53 -6.38
CA LEU A 17 6.16 -10.28 -7.64
C LEU A 17 4.73 -10.47 -8.18
N GLU A 18 3.73 -10.26 -7.34
CA GLU A 18 2.33 -10.43 -7.70
C GLU A 18 1.75 -9.13 -8.31
N SER A 19 0.78 -9.27 -9.21
CA SER A 19 0.08 -8.11 -9.75
C SER A 19 -0.84 -7.47 -8.70
N ILE A 20 -0.60 -6.19 -8.41
CA ILE A 20 -1.40 -5.40 -7.47
C ILE A 20 -2.76 -5.07 -8.10
N LYS A 21 -3.85 -5.42 -7.41
CA LYS A 21 -5.22 -5.02 -7.78
C LYS A 21 -5.65 -3.74 -7.07
N GLU A 22 -5.39 -3.67 -5.77
CA GLU A 22 -5.85 -2.57 -4.94
C GLU A 22 -4.94 -2.43 -3.72
N VAL A 23 -4.70 -1.19 -3.30
CA VAL A 23 -4.02 -0.85 -2.06
C VAL A 23 -4.93 0.10 -1.28
N ASN A 24 -5.21 -0.24 -0.03
CA ASN A 24 -5.99 0.59 0.88
C ASN A 24 -5.12 1.02 2.05
N ILE A 25 -5.14 2.31 2.38
CA ILE A 25 -4.48 2.86 3.56
C ILE A 25 -5.54 3.26 4.57
N TYR A 26 -5.36 2.81 5.80
CA TYR A 26 -6.25 3.06 6.92
C TYR A 26 -5.53 3.81 8.03
N ALA A 27 -6.20 4.80 8.63
CA ALA A 27 -5.77 5.39 9.88
C ALA A 27 -5.90 4.38 11.04
N VAL A 28 -5.25 4.64 12.18
CA VAL A 28 -5.34 3.77 13.37
C VAL A 28 -6.78 3.58 13.89
N SER A 29 -7.69 4.50 13.55
CA SER A 29 -9.11 4.40 13.87
C SER A 29 -9.86 3.36 13.04
N GLY A 30 -9.24 2.80 12.00
CA GLY A 30 -9.87 1.94 11.00
C GLY A 30 -10.51 2.71 9.84
N GLU A 31 -10.47 4.05 9.84
CA GLU A 31 -10.94 4.85 8.73
C GLU A 31 -10.06 4.64 7.50
N LYS A 32 -10.67 4.30 6.36
CA LYS A 32 -9.97 4.24 5.07
C LYS A 32 -9.75 5.65 4.54
N VAL A 33 -8.49 6.04 4.43
CA VAL A 33 -8.10 7.42 4.05
C VAL A 33 -7.62 7.53 2.61
N LEU A 34 -7.17 6.42 2.01
CA LEU A 34 -6.65 6.41 0.64
C LEU A 34 -6.87 5.03 0.00
N THR A 35 -7.22 5.03 -1.28
CA THR A 35 -7.21 3.85 -2.14
C THR A 35 -6.36 4.13 -3.38
N ALA A 36 -5.54 3.17 -3.80
CA ALA A 36 -4.73 3.22 -5.00
C ALA A 36 -4.72 1.85 -5.71
N ASN A 37 -4.31 1.83 -6.97
CA ASN A 37 -4.13 0.63 -7.79
C ASN A 37 -2.73 0.54 -8.38
N THR A 38 -1.76 1.21 -7.75
CA THR A 38 -0.37 1.30 -8.20
C THR A 38 0.59 0.94 -7.07
N ALA A 39 1.81 0.53 -7.43
CA ALA A 39 2.86 0.20 -6.47
C ALA A 39 3.48 1.45 -5.80
N ARG A 40 3.42 2.60 -6.46
CA ARG A 40 3.94 3.88 -5.96
C ARG A 40 2.78 4.79 -5.59
N ILE A 41 2.65 5.11 -4.30
CA ILE A 41 1.49 5.80 -3.75
C ILE A 41 1.95 7.09 -3.09
N ASN A 42 1.40 8.23 -3.53
CA ASN A 42 1.66 9.52 -2.90
C ASN A 42 0.90 9.60 -1.56
N ILE A 43 1.61 9.97 -0.49
CA ILE A 43 1.06 10.08 0.86
C ILE A 43 1.18 11.49 1.46
N GLN A 44 1.63 12.49 0.70
CA GLN A 44 1.85 13.86 1.20
C GLN A 44 0.58 14.54 1.71
N ALA A 45 -0.58 14.09 1.24
CA ALA A 45 -1.87 14.60 1.71
C ALA A 45 -2.30 14.02 3.08
N LEU A 46 -1.64 12.94 3.54
CA LEU A 46 -1.93 12.33 4.84
C LEU A 46 -1.27 13.15 5.95
N LYS A 47 -1.97 13.28 7.08
CA LYS A 47 -1.40 13.89 8.29
C LYS A 47 -0.32 12.96 8.86
N THR A 48 0.65 13.52 9.57
CA THR A 48 1.65 12.73 10.29
C THR A 48 0.95 11.79 11.29
N GLY A 49 1.26 10.50 11.22
CA GLY A 49 0.65 9.48 12.07
C GLY A 49 1.04 8.06 11.68
N ILE A 50 0.44 7.09 12.39
CA ILE A 50 0.58 5.67 12.08
C ILE A 50 -0.56 5.24 11.17
N TYR A 51 -0.25 4.43 10.17
CA TYR A 51 -1.20 3.95 9.18
C TYR A 51 -1.02 2.44 8.95
N MET A 52 -2.11 1.77 8.59
CA MET A 52 -2.10 0.39 8.13
C MET A 52 -2.27 0.37 6.61
N VAL A 53 -1.51 -0.49 5.94
CA VAL A 53 -1.57 -0.67 4.48
C VAL A 53 -2.05 -2.08 4.19
N GLU A 54 -3.18 -2.20 3.50
CA GLU A 54 -3.72 -3.45 2.97
C GLU A 54 -3.44 -3.50 1.47
N ILE A 55 -2.90 -4.61 0.98
CA ILE A 55 -2.56 -4.80 -0.43
C ILE A 55 -3.28 -6.05 -0.92
N LYS A 56 -4.10 -5.90 -1.95
CA LYS A 56 -4.82 -6.98 -2.62
C LYS A 56 -4.10 -7.30 -3.92
N THR A 57 -3.65 -8.53 -4.06
CA THR A 57 -2.98 -9.04 -5.26
C THR A 57 -3.90 -10.00 -6.04
N SER A 58 -3.58 -10.26 -7.31
CA SER A 58 -4.02 -11.51 -7.93
C SER A 58 -3.05 -12.62 -7.53
N GLU A 59 -3.56 -13.69 -6.94
CA GLU A 59 -2.83 -14.95 -6.90
C GLU A 59 -2.60 -15.42 -8.35
N GLU A 60 -1.36 -15.34 -8.83
CA GLU A 60 -0.91 -16.16 -9.96
C GLU A 60 -0.46 -17.50 -9.38
N TYR A 61 -1.38 -18.48 -9.36
CA TYR A 61 -1.03 -19.86 -9.11
C TYR A 61 -0.31 -20.36 -10.37
N ASP A 62 1.03 -20.36 -10.38
CA ASP A 62 1.81 -21.06 -11.40
C ASP A 62 1.62 -22.56 -11.17
N GLY A 63 0.52 -23.09 -11.71
CA GLY A 63 0.20 -24.50 -11.71
C GLY A 63 1.13 -25.24 -12.66
N SER A 64 2.35 -25.50 -12.21
CA SER A 64 3.33 -26.41 -12.79
C SER A 64 3.55 -27.62 -11.87
#